data_AF-A0A166Q9U9-F1
#
_entry.id   AF-A0A166Q9U9-F1
#
_cell.length_a   1.000
_cell.length_b   1.000
_cell.length_c   1.000
_cell.angle_alpha   90.00
_cell.angle_beta   90.00
_cell.angle_gamma   90.00
#
_symmetry.space_group_name_H-M   'P 1'
#
loop_
_entity.id
_entity.type
_entity.pdbx_description
1 polymer ?
#
loop_
_entity_poly.entity_id
_entity_poly.type
_entity_poly.pdbx_seq_one_letter_code
_entity_poly.pdbx_strand_id
1 'polypeptide(L)'
;MIQSHDKFNERLTLLSEKHARMSNGYVASVRSDGLIVVRPRRARVAFPLRGLGLLTVGFFVFKAFILAAIGPVTYNERLANLQAGNPLERAGAWVLQIDPLTDAIAGFTGPVLR
;
A
#
# COMPACT_ATOMS: atom_id res chain seq x y z
N MET A 1 -39.91 -34.96 -1.91
CA MET A 1 -38.61 -35.66 -1.91
C MET A 1 -37.44 -34.84 -2.48
N ILE A 2 -37.68 -33.69 -3.13
CA ILE A 2 -36.62 -32.85 -3.74
C ILE A 2 -35.83 -32.05 -2.67
N GLN A 3 -36.50 -31.56 -1.62
CA GLN A 3 -35.88 -30.75 -0.55
C GLN A 3 -34.72 -31.45 0.20
N SER A 4 -34.65 -32.78 0.22
CA SER A 4 -33.56 -33.51 0.90
C SER A 4 -32.26 -33.51 0.10
N HIS A 5 -32.34 -33.54 -1.23
CA HIS A 5 -31.16 -33.46 -2.10
C HIS A 5 -30.56 -32.05 -2.11
N ASP A 6 -31.40 -31.02 -2.13
CA ASP A 6 -30.92 -29.64 -2.11
C ASP A 6 -30.14 -29.33 -0.81
N LYS A 7 -30.70 -29.72 0.34
CA LYS A 7 -30.03 -29.61 1.65
C LYS A 7 -28.76 -30.47 1.77
N PHE A 8 -28.66 -31.54 1.00
CA PHE A 8 -27.45 -32.36 0.96
C PHE A 8 -26.35 -31.69 0.14
N ASN A 9 -26.71 -31.17 -1.04
CA ASN A 9 -25.79 -30.45 -1.91
C ASN A 9 -25.27 -29.17 -1.24
N GLU A 10 -26.12 -28.42 -0.53
CA GLU A 10 -25.70 -27.25 0.24
C GLU A 10 -24.70 -27.61 1.35
N ARG A 11 -24.87 -28.76 2.02
CA ARG A 11 -23.89 -29.22 3.01
C ARG A 11 -22.57 -29.64 2.38
N LEU A 12 -22.61 -30.24 1.19
CA LEU A 12 -21.41 -30.60 0.44
C LEU A 12 -20.61 -29.36 0.01
N THR A 13 -21.27 -28.30 -0.47
CA THR A 13 -20.59 -27.05 -0.84
C THR A 13 -19.94 -26.39 0.37
N LEU A 14 -20.67 -26.28 1.48
CA LEU A 14 -20.13 -25.75 2.74
C LEU A 14 -18.93 -26.56 3.25
N LEU A 15 -18.97 -27.89 3.10
CA LEU A 15 -17.88 -28.77 3.50
C LEU A 15 -16.64 -28.60 2.60
N SER A 16 -16.84 -28.46 1.28
CA SER A 16 -15.74 -28.25 0.34
C SER A 16 -15.07 -26.89 0.56
N GLU A 17 -15.87 -25.83 0.78
CA GLU A 17 -15.36 -24.50 1.11
C GLU A 17 -14.60 -24.48 2.44
N LYS A 18 -15.08 -25.22 3.44
CA LYS A 18 -14.38 -25.35 4.73
C LYS A 18 -13.04 -26.05 4.53
N HIS A 19 -12.97 -27.11 3.73
CA HIS A 19 -11.71 -27.79 3.40
C HIS A 19 -10.76 -26.90 2.61
N ALA A 20 -11.25 -26.19 1.58
CA ALA A 20 -10.46 -25.25 0.80
C ALA A 20 -9.88 -24.11 1.67
N ARG A 21 -10.61 -23.66 2.70
CA ARG A 21 -10.07 -22.69 3.66
C ARG A 21 -9.02 -23.28 4.61
N MET A 22 -9.08 -24.57 4.90
CA MET A 22 -8.09 -25.26 5.75
C MET A 22 -6.77 -25.56 5.03
N SER A 23 -6.74 -25.62 3.69
CA SER A 23 -5.51 -25.82 2.93
C SER A 23 -4.49 -24.68 3.08
N ASN A 24 -4.98 -23.46 3.32
CA ASN A 24 -4.16 -22.28 3.61
C ASN A 24 -3.67 -22.21 5.08
N GLY A 25 -3.86 -23.28 5.84
CA GLY A 25 -3.46 -23.42 7.24
C GLY A 25 -4.65 -23.50 8.20
N TYR A 26 -4.41 -24.15 9.33
CA TYR A 26 -5.41 -24.39 10.36
C TYR A 26 -4.84 -24.19 11.76
N VAL A 27 -5.73 -23.98 12.73
CA VAL A 27 -5.40 -23.88 14.16
C VAL A 27 -6.28 -24.86 14.91
N ALA A 28 -5.66 -25.72 15.72
CA ALA A 28 -6.36 -26.57 16.66
C ALA A 28 -6.61 -25.81 17.96
N SER A 29 -7.84 -25.80 18.44
CA SER A 29 -8.20 -25.26 19.74
C SER A 29 -8.99 -26.29 20.54
N VAL A 30 -8.67 -26.46 21.81
CA VAL A 30 -9.46 -27.27 22.73
C VAL A 30 -10.70 -26.47 23.12
N ARG A 31 -11.88 -27.04 22.89
CA ARG A 31 -13.15 -26.48 23.31
C ARG A 31 -13.40 -26.80 24.79
N SER A 32 -14.32 -26.08 25.43
CA SER A 32 -14.67 -26.26 26.85
C SER A 32 -15.15 -27.67 27.21
N ASP A 33 -15.55 -28.47 26.22
CA ASP A 33 -15.95 -29.88 26.34
C ASP A 33 -14.77 -30.87 26.25
N GLY A 34 -13.53 -30.37 26.12
CA GLY A 34 -12.33 -31.19 25.97
C GLY A 34 -12.09 -31.69 24.55
N LEU A 35 -12.94 -31.34 23.58
CA LEU A 35 -12.76 -31.76 22.19
C LEU A 35 -11.80 -30.83 21.44
N ILE A 36 -10.91 -31.41 20.66
CA ILE A 36 -10.01 -30.67 19.76
C ILE A 36 -10.79 -30.31 18.50
N VAL A 37 -10.97 -29.00 18.27
CA VAL A 37 -11.63 -28.50 17.06
C VAL A 37 -10.62 -27.77 16.19
N VAL A 38 -10.52 -28.21 14.94
CA VAL A 38 -9.70 -27.57 13.90
C VAL A 38 -10.52 -26.48 13.22
N ARG A 39 -9.97 -25.25 13.18
CA ARG A 39 -10.57 -24.12 12.46
C ARG A 39 -9.58 -23.57 11.43
N PRO A 40 -10.05 -23.11 10.26
CA PRO A 40 -9.17 -22.50 9.27
C PRO A 40 -8.51 -21.26 9.89
N ARG A 41 -7.20 -21.11 9.66
CA ARG A 41 -6.46 -19.95 10.11
C ARG A 41 -6.98 -18.74 9.32
N ARG A 42 -7.56 -17.75 10.01
CA ARG A 42 -7.96 -16.49 9.35
C ARG A 42 -6.73 -15.90 8.66
N ALA A 43 -6.79 -15.76 7.35
CA ALA A 43 -5.80 -15.02 6.60
C ALA A 43 -5.77 -13.60 7.15
N ARG A 44 -4.67 -13.20 7.79
CA ARG A 44 -4.45 -11.79 8.09
C ARG A 44 -4.11 -11.15 6.76
N VAL A 45 -4.99 -10.29 6.26
CA VAL A 45 -4.64 -9.40 5.15
C VAL A 45 -3.56 -8.47 5.71
N ALA A 46 -2.30 -8.83 5.48
CA ALA A 46 -1.19 -7.98 5.86
C ALA A 46 -1.18 -6.82 4.88
N PHE A 47 -1.57 -5.62 5.35
CA PHE A 47 -1.41 -4.42 4.55
C PHE A 47 0.07 -4.26 4.19
N PRO A 48 0.44 -4.13 2.91
CA PRO A 48 1.84 -4.15 2.48
C PRO A 48 2.52 -2.80 2.77
N LEU A 49 2.70 -2.47 4.05
CA LEU A 49 3.36 -1.24 4.51
C LEU A 49 4.74 -1.06 3.87
N ARG A 50 5.46 -2.17 3.63
CA ARG A 50 6.75 -2.16 2.92
C ARG A 50 6.63 -1.66 1.48
N GLY A 51 5.61 -2.10 0.75
CA GLY A 51 5.37 -1.66 -0.62
C GLY A 51 4.96 -0.19 -0.70
N LEU A 52 4.11 0.25 0.24
CA LEU A 52 3.72 1.64 0.35
C LEU A 52 4.94 2.54 0.61
N GLY A 53 5.80 2.16 1.56
CA GLY A 53 7.03 2.90 1.85
C GLY A 53 7.98 3.00 0.65
N LEU A 54 8.13 1.92 -0.12
CA LEU A 54 8.99 1.90 -1.31
C LEU A 54 8.47 2.82 -2.41
N LEU A 55 7.14 2.86 -2.62
CA LEU A 55 6.50 3.81 -3.53
C LEU A 55 6.70 5.26 -3.08
N THR A 56 6.55 5.54 -1.79
CA THR A 56 6.78 6.88 -1.24
C THR A 56 8.22 7.33 -1.48
N VAL A 57 9.22 6.50 -1.17
CA VAL A 57 10.63 6.82 -1.41
C VAL A 57 10.90 7.04 -2.90
N GLY A 58 10.40 6.17 -3.78
CA GLY A 58 10.56 6.32 -5.23
C GLY A 58 9.95 7.63 -5.76
N PHE A 59 8.80 8.03 -5.24
CA PHE A 59 8.16 9.30 -5.58
C PHE A 59 9.04 10.51 -5.22
N PHE A 60 9.64 10.51 -4.02
CA PHE A 60 10.53 11.60 -3.60
C PHE A 60 11.82 11.65 -4.43
N VAL A 61 12.41 10.50 -4.77
CA VAL A 61 13.60 10.42 -5.63
C VAL A 61 13.27 10.97 -7.03
N PHE A 62 12.14 10.57 -7.61
CA PHE A 62 11.70 11.06 -8.91
C PHE A 62 11.42 12.58 -8.88
N LYS A 63 10.79 13.08 -7.82
CA LYS A 63 10.56 14.50 -7.59
C LYS A 63 11.88 15.29 -7.54
N ALA A 64 12.87 14.79 -6.80
CA ALA A 64 14.19 15.40 -6.69
C ALA A 64 14.96 15.36 -8.02
N PHE A 65 14.83 14.27 -8.79
CA PHE A 65 15.41 14.14 -10.12
C PHE A 65 14.85 15.19 -11.10
N ILE A 66 13.53 15.39 -11.12
CA ILE A 66 12.89 16.44 -11.94
C ILE A 66 13.41 17.83 -11.56
N LEU A 67 13.55 18.11 -10.26
CA LEU A 67 14.07 19.39 -9.78
C LEU A 67 15.53 19.60 -10.24
N ALA A 68 16.38 18.58 -10.12
CA ALA A 68 17.77 18.62 -10.57
C ALA A 68 17.89 18.78 -12.10
N ALA A 69 16.99 18.16 -12.87
CA ALA A 69 16.98 18.25 -14.33
C ALA A 69 16.50 19.61 -14.86
N ILE A 70 15.56 20.27 -14.17
CA ILE A 70 14.98 21.56 -14.59
C ILE A 70 15.80 22.75 -14.07
N GLY A 71 16.49 22.58 -12.94
CA GLY A 71 17.28 23.62 -12.28
C GLY A 71 16.48 24.45 -11.26
N PRO A 72 17.15 25.04 -10.25
CA PRO A 72 16.50 25.69 -9.11
C PRO A 72 15.75 26.99 -9.44
N VAL A 73 16.14 27.69 -10.51
CA VAL A 73 15.57 29.00 -10.88
C VAL A 73 14.15 28.86 -11.44
N THR A 74 13.97 27.97 -12.40
CA THR A 74 12.68 27.61 -13.02
C THR A 74 11.76 26.85 -12.07
N TYR A 75 12.30 26.19 -11.04
CA TYR A 75 11.51 25.50 -10.04
C TYR A 75 10.77 26.46 -9.10
N ASN A 76 11.45 27.52 -8.65
CA ASN A 76 10.86 28.53 -7.78
C ASN A 76 9.73 29.32 -8.45
N GLU A 77 9.87 29.65 -9.74
CA GLU A 77 8.80 30.32 -10.50
C GLU A 77 7.56 29.43 -10.64
N ARG A 78 7.74 28.13 -10.88
CA ARG A 78 6.62 27.17 -10.97
C ARG A 78 5.96 26.92 -9.62
N LEU A 79 6.74 26.91 -8.54
CA LEU A 79 6.22 26.78 -7.18
C LEU A 79 5.39 28.01 -6.79
N ALA A 80 5.84 29.21 -7.14
CA ALA A 80 5.09 30.45 -6.93
C ALA A 80 3.75 30.44 -7.68
N ASN A 81 3.74 29.95 -8.92
CA ASN A 81 2.51 29.79 -9.71
C ASN A 81 1.56 28.74 -9.11
N LEU A 82 2.08 27.62 -8.57
CA LEU A 82 1.27 26.59 -7.90
C LEU A 82 0.63 27.09 -6.58
N GLN A 83 1.32 27.96 -5.83
CA GLN A 83 0.78 28.54 -4.60
C GLN A 83 -0.35 29.55 -4.86
N ALA A 84 -0.31 30.25 -5.99
CA ALA A 84 -1.37 31.16 -6.42
C ALA A 84 -2.63 30.43 -6.94
N GLY A 85 -2.51 29.14 -7.24
CA GLY A 85 -3.52 28.30 -7.87
C GLY A 85 -4.64 27.77 -6.98
N ASN A 86 -5.34 26.75 -7.50
CA ASN A 86 -6.51 26.08 -6.91
C ASN A 86 -6.13 25.31 -5.61
N PRO A 87 -7.05 24.93 -4.71
CA PRO A 87 -6.72 24.24 -3.44
C PRO A 87 -5.92 22.95 -3.63
N LEU A 88 -6.16 22.21 -4.72
CA LEU A 88 -5.39 21.02 -5.08
C LEU A 88 -3.94 21.37 -5.48
N GLU A 89 -3.76 22.49 -6.17
CA GLU A 89 -2.45 23.00 -6.60
C GLU A 89 -1.66 23.54 -5.40
N ARG A 90 -2.33 24.18 -4.42
CA ARG A 90 -1.73 24.59 -3.14
C ARG A 90 -1.30 23.41 -2.28
N ALA A 91 -2.09 22.33 -2.25
CA ALA A 91 -1.70 21.09 -1.58
C ALA A 91 -0.46 20.46 -2.26
N GLY A 92 -0.45 20.45 -3.59
CA GLY A 92 0.75 20.08 -4.36
C GLY A 92 1.95 20.97 -4.03
N ALA A 93 1.76 22.29 -3.94
CA ALA A 93 2.79 23.26 -3.61
C ALA A 93 3.38 23.02 -2.21
N TRP A 94 2.55 22.68 -1.23
CA TRP A 94 3.00 22.35 0.12
C TRP A 94 3.84 21.06 0.15
N VAL A 95 3.40 20.01 -0.56
CA VAL A 95 4.20 18.79 -0.74
C VAL A 95 5.48 19.06 -1.54
N LEU A 96 5.47 20.04 -2.43
CA LEU A 96 6.57 20.44 -3.32
C LEU A 96 7.54 21.46 -2.73
N GLN A 97 7.32 21.98 -1.52
CA GLN A 97 8.27 22.91 -0.89
C GLN A 97 9.67 22.28 -0.79
N ILE A 98 10.68 23.12 -0.98
CA ILE A 98 12.09 22.72 -0.91
C ILE A 98 12.40 22.44 0.56
N ASP A 99 12.30 21.18 0.94
CA ASP A 99 12.71 20.72 2.26
C ASP A 99 14.24 20.67 2.35
N PRO A 100 14.85 20.81 3.55
CA PRO A 100 16.30 20.71 3.76
C PRO A 100 16.94 19.42 3.19
N LEU A 101 16.14 18.35 3.09
CA LEU A 101 16.53 17.08 2.47
C LEU A 101 16.69 17.19 0.94
N THR A 102 15.88 18.03 0.31
CA THR A 102 15.89 18.27 -1.14
C THR A 102 17.11 19.10 -1.53
N ASP A 103 17.51 20.06 -0.70
CA ASP A 103 18.73 20.86 -0.88
C ASP A 103 19.99 19.99 -0.72
N ALA A 104 20.00 19.09 0.27
CA ALA A 104 21.08 18.12 0.47
C ALA A 104 21.24 17.14 -0.71
N ILE A 105 20.13 16.69 -1.32
CA ILE A 105 20.17 15.81 -2.50
C ILE A 105 20.59 16.60 -3.75
N ALA A 106 20.15 17.84 -3.92
CA ALA A 106 20.55 18.70 -5.04
C ALA A 106 22.07 19.01 -5.02
N GLY A 107 22.65 19.20 -3.84
CA GLY A 107 24.11 19.32 -3.68
C GLY A 107 24.88 18.07 -4.11
N PHE A 108 24.26 16.89 -4.08
CA PHE A 108 24.88 15.62 -4.46
C PHE A 108 24.75 15.30 -5.95
N THR A 109 23.70 15.78 -6.64
CA THR A 109 23.50 15.59 -8.08
C THR A 109 24.16 16.67 -8.95
N GLY A 110 24.48 17.84 -8.38
CA GLY A 110 25.20 18.92 -9.06
C GLY A 110 26.51 18.53 -9.79
N PRO A 111 27.35 17.61 -9.27
CA PRO A 111 28.59 17.20 -9.94
C PRO A 111 28.40 16.22 -11.11
N VAL A 112 27.24 15.56 -11.24
CA VAL A 112 27.02 14.49 -12.22
C VAL A 112 26.47 15.02 -13.55
N LEU A 113 25.91 16.24 -13.55
CA LEU A 113 25.29 16.89 -14.71
C LEU A 113 26.13 18.06 -15.28
N ARG A 114 27.40 18.19 -14.88
CA ARG A 114 28.33 19.20 -15.40
C ARG A 114 29.31 18.61 -16.40
#